data_AF-R1AR97-F1
#
_entry.id   AF-R1AR97-F1
#
_cell.length_a   1.000
_cell.length_b   1.000
_cell.length_c   1.000
_cell.angle_alpha   90.00
_cell.angle_beta   90.00
_cell.angle_gamma   90.00
#
_symmetry.space_group_name_H-M   'P 1'
#
loop_
_entity.id
_entity.type
_entity.pdbx_description
1 polymer ?
#
loop_
_entity_poly.entity_id
_entity_poly.type
_entity_poly.pdbx_seq_one_letter_code
_entity_poly.pdbx_strand_id
1 'polypeptide(L)'
;MESKKIRKFKKIIILLIVLLIISSYFNYQYYRYKQKESYKYEIFLNHFYFSVNYSINILDEILNEQLISEQLNKKIMRLVYFLNEADHLLSESAFYIEGVNSRGTTFFKLVSNVISYGTEYEGNKITAFLNDYKINQSERAYLSELKKYLEDIHSKLYSDETGQENPNISKYVFNHEIIPSANEDYILLNQYINSK
;
A
#
# COMPACT_ATOMS: atom_id res chain seq x y z
N MET A 1 27.44 14.77 -64.27
CA MET A 1 26.15 14.66 -63.54
C MET A 1 26.25 13.84 -62.24
N GLU A 2 27.25 12.96 -62.10
CA GLU A 2 27.45 12.08 -60.94
C GLU A 2 27.86 12.79 -59.64
N SER A 3 28.69 13.85 -59.70
CA SER A 3 29.16 14.55 -58.49
C SER A 3 28.03 15.20 -57.68
N LYS A 4 26.97 15.69 -58.34
CA LYS A 4 25.77 16.23 -57.67
C LYS A 4 24.96 15.14 -56.96
N LYS A 5 24.86 13.94 -57.53
CA LYS A 5 24.17 12.80 -56.91
C LYS A 5 24.91 12.33 -55.65
N ILE A 6 26.24 12.20 -55.73
CA ILE A 6 27.09 11.81 -54.59
C ILE A 6 26.98 12.84 -53.45
N ARG A 7 26.98 14.15 -53.77
CA ARG A 7 26.82 15.20 -52.75
C ARG A 7 25.45 15.19 -52.08
N LYS A 8 24.37 14.89 -52.82
CA LYS A 8 23.02 14.72 -52.24
C LYS A 8 22.94 13.49 -51.35
N PHE A 9 23.52 12.37 -51.78
CA PHE A 9 23.55 11.13 -51.01
C PHE A 9 24.31 11.29 -49.68
N LYS A 10 25.47 11.95 -49.70
CA LYS A 10 26.22 12.28 -48.45
C LYS A 10 25.39 13.13 -47.48
N LYS A 11 24.61 14.11 -47.98
CA LYS A 11 23.73 14.92 -47.13
C LYS A 11 22.61 14.08 -46.49
N ILE A 12 22.04 13.14 -47.23
CA ILE A 12 21.02 12.21 -46.71
C ILE A 12 21.63 11.31 -45.63
N ILE A 13 22.81 10.76 -45.85
CA ILE A 13 23.51 9.95 -44.84
C ILE A 13 23.77 10.77 -43.57
N ILE A 14 24.28 11.99 -43.70
CA ILE A 14 24.52 12.88 -42.56
C ILE A 14 23.22 13.16 -41.81
N LEU A 15 22.12 13.43 -42.53
CA LEU A 15 20.81 13.63 -41.93
C LEU A 15 20.33 12.39 -41.16
N LEU A 16 20.49 11.19 -41.73
CA LEU A 16 20.13 9.93 -41.08
C LEU A 16 20.96 9.69 -39.83
N ILE A 17 22.26 9.98 -39.86
CA ILE A 17 23.14 9.88 -38.68
C ILE A 17 22.66 10.84 -37.58
N VAL A 18 22.34 12.08 -37.93
CA VAL A 18 21.83 13.07 -36.97
C VAL A 18 20.50 12.61 -36.36
N LEU A 19 19.56 12.11 -37.18
CA LEU A 19 18.29 11.56 -36.69
C LEU A 19 18.49 10.36 -35.77
N LEU A 20 19.43 9.48 -36.09
CA LEU A 20 19.76 8.31 -35.28
C LEU A 20 20.36 8.71 -33.92
N ILE A 21 21.23 9.72 -33.89
CA ILE A 21 21.76 10.28 -32.63
C ILE A 21 20.64 10.87 -31.78
N ILE A 22 19.75 11.67 -32.39
CA ILE A 22 18.61 12.27 -31.69
C ILE A 22 17.68 11.19 -31.13
N SER A 23 17.32 10.21 -31.95
CA SER A 23 16.48 9.08 -31.53
C SER A 23 17.12 8.28 -30.40
N SER A 24 18.42 8.00 -30.48
CA SER A 24 19.15 7.28 -29.44
C SER A 24 19.17 8.06 -28.12
N TYR A 25 19.36 9.39 -28.18
CA TYR A 25 19.31 10.25 -26.99
C TYR A 25 17.94 10.21 -26.32
N PHE A 26 16.86 10.38 -27.08
CA PHE A 26 15.50 10.32 -26.53
C PHE A 26 15.16 8.94 -25.96
N ASN A 27 15.56 7.86 -26.65
CA ASN A 27 15.34 6.50 -26.17
C ASN A 27 16.11 6.24 -24.86
N TYR A 28 17.36 6.68 -24.76
CA TYR A 28 18.14 6.58 -23.52
C TYR A 28 17.48 7.35 -22.37
N GLN A 29 17.00 8.57 -22.61
CA GLN A 29 16.31 9.35 -21.59
C GLN A 29 14.99 8.69 -21.15
N TYR A 30 14.24 8.14 -22.10
CA TYR A 30 13.01 7.40 -21.82
C TYR A 30 13.29 6.15 -20.98
N TYR A 31 14.31 5.36 -21.34
CA TYR A 31 14.74 4.19 -20.58
C TYR A 31 15.13 4.56 -19.13
N ARG A 32 15.92 5.63 -18.95
CA ARG A 32 16.32 6.12 -17.62
C ARG A 32 15.12 6.61 -16.79
N TYR A 33 14.16 7.27 -17.43
CA TYR A 33 12.92 7.67 -16.77
C TYR A 33 12.13 6.45 -16.28
N LYS A 34 11.92 5.45 -17.14
CA LYS A 34 11.20 4.22 -16.78
C LYS A 34 11.89 3.45 -15.65
N GLN A 35 13.22 3.34 -15.68
CA GLN A 35 13.98 2.69 -14.61
C GLN A 35 13.78 3.40 -13.25
N LYS A 36 13.79 4.73 -13.23
CA LYS A 36 13.52 5.51 -12.01
C LYS A 36 12.08 5.33 -11.52
N GLU A 37 11.11 5.26 -12.43
CA GLU A 37 9.71 5.05 -12.12
C GLU A 37 9.48 3.67 -11.48
N SER A 38 10.09 2.61 -12.04
CA SER A 38 10.05 1.26 -11.48
C SER A 38 10.69 1.20 -10.09
N TYR A 39 11.87 1.79 -9.92
CA TYR A 39 12.56 1.81 -8.63
C TYR A 39 11.75 2.51 -7.52
N LYS A 40 11.10 3.64 -7.86
CA LYS A 40 10.21 4.32 -6.91
C LYS A 40 9.03 3.46 -6.49
N TYR A 41 8.44 2.73 -7.44
CA TYR A 41 7.33 1.84 -7.16
C TYR A 41 7.75 0.63 -6.31
N GLU A 42 8.94 0.08 -6.55
CA GLU A 42 9.53 -0.98 -5.73
C GLU A 42 9.72 -0.53 -4.27
N ILE A 43 10.28 0.66 -4.04
CA ILE A 43 10.39 1.24 -2.68
C ILE A 43 9.01 1.38 -2.02
N PHE A 44 8.05 1.94 -2.76
CA PHE A 44 6.68 2.11 -2.28
C PHE A 44 6.07 0.76 -1.85
N LEU A 45 6.21 -0.27 -2.69
CA LEU A 45 5.69 -1.60 -2.44
C LEU A 45 6.33 -2.23 -1.20
N ASN A 46 7.65 -2.11 -1.08
CA ASN A 46 8.42 -2.60 0.07
C ASN A 46 7.97 -1.93 1.38
N HIS A 47 7.85 -0.60 1.40
CA HIS A 47 7.37 0.12 2.59
C HIS A 47 5.95 -0.29 2.96
N PHE A 48 5.06 -0.39 1.97
CA PHE A 48 3.68 -0.81 2.21
C PHE A 48 3.60 -2.24 2.77
N TYR A 49 4.35 -3.17 2.19
CA TYR A 49 4.48 -4.54 2.67
C TYR A 49 4.92 -4.59 4.14
N PHE A 50 5.94 -3.80 4.51
CA PHE A 50 6.41 -3.76 5.88
C PHE A 50 5.39 -3.14 6.84
N SER A 51 4.70 -2.05 6.47
CA SER A 51 3.64 -1.47 7.31
C SER A 51 2.50 -2.47 7.58
N VAL A 52 2.12 -3.27 6.57
CA VAL A 52 1.15 -4.37 6.73
C VAL A 52 1.70 -5.46 7.64
N ASN A 53 2.90 -5.97 7.37
CA ASN A 53 3.52 -7.03 8.15
C ASN A 53 3.73 -6.64 9.62
N TYR A 54 4.17 -5.41 9.91
CA TYR A 54 4.31 -4.92 11.28
C TYR A 54 2.96 -4.81 11.99
N SER A 55 1.92 -4.36 11.29
CA SER A 55 0.55 -4.34 11.83
C SER A 55 0.07 -5.74 12.21
N ILE A 56 0.31 -6.77 11.37
CA ILE A 56 -0.03 -8.17 11.67
C ILE A 56 0.70 -8.65 12.93
N ASN A 57 2.01 -8.44 13.00
CA ASN A 57 2.81 -8.87 14.16
C ASN A 57 2.33 -8.22 15.46
N ILE A 58 1.95 -6.94 15.42
CA ILE A 58 1.41 -6.24 16.60
C ILE A 58 0.02 -6.79 16.98
N LEU A 59 -0.82 -7.10 15.99
CA LEU A 59 -2.12 -7.75 16.24
C LEU A 59 -1.93 -9.13 16.87
N ASP A 60 -0.96 -9.91 16.44
CA ASP A 60 -0.63 -11.19 17.06
C ASP A 60 -0.22 -11.03 18.52
N GLU A 61 0.60 -10.04 18.85
CA GLU A 61 0.95 -9.74 20.24
C GLU A 61 -0.30 -9.34 21.06
N ILE A 62 -1.16 -8.46 20.52
CA ILE A 62 -2.38 -8.01 21.22
C ILE A 62 -3.38 -9.16 21.42
N LEU A 63 -3.52 -10.04 20.43
CA LEU A 63 -4.49 -11.13 20.45
C LEU A 63 -4.00 -12.33 21.26
N ASN A 64 -2.71 -12.68 21.20
CA ASN A 64 -2.20 -13.88 21.86
C ASN A 64 -1.70 -13.63 23.29
N GLU A 65 -1.30 -12.41 23.62
CA GLU A 65 -0.80 -12.07 24.96
C GLU A 65 -1.88 -11.41 25.82
N GLN A 66 -1.88 -11.69 27.13
CA GLN A 66 -2.73 -10.98 28.09
C GLN A 66 -2.10 -9.63 28.47
N LEU A 67 -2.04 -8.72 27.50
CA LEU A 67 -1.53 -7.37 27.70
C LEU A 67 -2.50 -6.55 28.57
N ILE A 68 -1.94 -5.77 29.49
CA ILE A 68 -2.72 -4.89 30.37
C ILE A 68 -2.10 -3.48 30.42
N SER A 69 -2.96 -2.47 30.55
CA SER A 69 -2.59 -1.08 30.81
C SER A 69 -1.55 -0.52 29.83
N GLU A 70 -0.38 -0.10 30.31
CA GLU A 70 0.65 0.57 29.53
C GLU A 70 1.19 -0.28 28.36
N GLN A 71 1.35 -1.59 28.57
CA GLN A 71 1.84 -2.49 27.51
C GLN A 71 0.85 -2.53 26.34
N LEU A 72 -0.44 -2.69 26.65
CA LEU A 72 -1.51 -2.68 25.66
C LEU A 72 -1.55 -1.34 24.92
N ASN A 73 -1.51 -0.22 25.66
CA ASN A 73 -1.52 1.11 25.08
C ASN A 73 -0.37 1.31 24.09
N LYS A 74 0.85 0.91 24.47
CA LYS A 74 2.02 0.98 23.60
C LYS A 74 1.85 0.15 22.32
N LYS A 75 1.27 -1.05 22.40
CA LYS A 75 1.02 -1.89 21.22
C LYS A 75 -0.07 -1.28 20.33
N ILE A 76 -1.18 -0.83 20.89
CA ILE A 76 -2.26 -0.16 20.13
C ILE A 76 -1.75 1.10 19.44
N MET A 77 -0.96 1.95 20.11
CA MET A 77 -0.38 3.13 19.48
C MET A 77 0.57 2.78 18.33
N ARG A 78 1.35 1.70 18.47
CA ARG A 78 2.20 1.21 17.36
C ARG A 78 1.36 0.66 16.21
N LEU A 79 0.29 -0.06 16.48
CA LEU A 79 -0.65 -0.54 15.45
C LEU A 79 -1.23 0.64 14.67
N VAL A 80 -1.77 1.63 15.39
CA VAL A 80 -2.32 2.86 14.80
C VAL A 80 -1.28 3.59 13.95
N TYR A 81 -0.03 3.66 14.40
CA TYR A 81 1.06 4.26 13.64
C TYR A 81 1.26 3.55 12.29
N PHE A 82 1.41 2.22 12.27
CA PHE A 82 1.65 1.48 11.03
C PHE A 82 0.43 1.45 10.10
N LEU A 83 -0.80 1.45 10.64
CA LEU A 83 -2.00 1.63 9.84
C LEU A 83 -2.03 3.02 9.18
N ASN A 84 -1.71 4.08 9.92
CA ASN A 84 -1.64 5.43 9.37
C ASN A 84 -0.50 5.59 8.35
N GLU A 85 0.63 4.90 8.53
CA GLU A 85 1.71 4.85 7.56
C GLU A 85 1.25 4.18 6.26
N ALA A 86 0.56 3.03 6.36
CA ALA A 86 -0.04 2.37 5.19
C ALA A 86 -1.05 3.28 4.47
N ASP A 87 -1.92 3.98 5.21
CA ASP A 87 -2.86 4.96 4.64
C ASP A 87 -2.14 6.10 3.93
N HIS A 88 -1.09 6.64 4.54
CA HIS A 88 -0.28 7.71 3.97
C HIS A 88 0.38 7.28 2.67
N LEU A 89 1.00 6.09 2.64
CA LEU A 89 1.58 5.51 1.42
C LEU A 89 0.51 5.39 0.32
N LEU A 90 -0.69 4.89 0.65
CA LEU A 90 -1.79 4.80 -0.31
C LEU A 90 -2.26 6.18 -0.80
N SER A 91 -2.24 7.21 0.05
CA SER A 91 -2.57 8.58 -0.37
C SER A 91 -1.54 9.15 -1.37
N GLU A 92 -0.28 8.74 -1.25
CA GLU A 92 0.80 9.11 -2.17
C GLU A 92 0.90 8.20 -3.40
N SER A 93 0.11 7.11 -3.45
CA SER A 93 0.16 6.14 -4.55
C SER A 93 -0.06 6.78 -5.93
N ALA A 94 -0.74 7.92 -6.02
CA ALA A 94 -0.94 8.67 -7.26
C ALA A 94 0.38 9.15 -7.90
N PHE A 95 1.46 9.30 -7.13
CA PHE A 95 2.79 9.62 -7.67
C PHE A 95 3.49 8.42 -8.29
N TYR A 96 3.04 7.21 -7.98
CA TYR A 96 3.69 5.96 -8.35
C TYR A 96 2.83 5.11 -9.28
N ILE A 97 1.51 5.28 -9.26
CA ILE A 97 0.55 4.46 -9.98
C ILE A 97 -0.43 5.36 -10.75
N GLU A 98 -0.50 5.15 -12.06
CA GLU A 98 -1.52 5.79 -12.90
C GLU A 98 -2.89 5.12 -12.68
N GLY A 99 -3.95 5.94 -12.58
CA GLY A 99 -5.31 5.44 -12.41
C GLY A 99 -5.59 4.85 -11.02
N VAL A 100 -5.12 5.53 -9.96
CA VAL A 100 -5.40 5.15 -8.57
C VAL A 100 -6.90 4.98 -8.36
N ASN A 101 -7.27 3.78 -7.92
CA ASN A 101 -8.62 3.50 -7.47
C ASN A 101 -8.84 4.19 -6.13
N SER A 102 -9.48 5.36 -6.15
CA SER A 102 -9.79 6.16 -4.96
C SER A 102 -10.77 5.46 -3.99
N ARG A 103 -11.24 4.24 -4.30
CA ARG A 103 -12.19 3.49 -3.46
C ARG A 103 -11.54 2.82 -2.25
N GLY A 104 -10.22 2.67 -2.23
CA GLY A 104 -9.49 2.03 -1.13
C GLY A 104 -8.61 2.97 -0.28
N THR A 105 -8.51 4.25 -0.65
CA THR A 105 -7.59 5.24 -0.06
C THR A 105 -7.98 5.74 1.34
N THR A 106 -8.86 5.02 2.06
CA THR A 106 -9.29 5.42 3.41
C THR A 106 -9.51 4.26 4.37
N PHE A 107 -9.42 3.00 3.93
CA PHE A 107 -9.68 1.85 4.80
C PHE A 107 -8.81 1.91 6.07
N PHE A 108 -7.50 2.04 5.89
CA PHE A 108 -6.53 2.07 6.99
C PHE A 108 -6.76 3.25 7.95
N LYS A 109 -7.09 4.43 7.41
CA LYS A 109 -7.48 5.60 8.22
C LYS A 109 -8.77 5.39 8.99
N LEU A 110 -9.78 4.77 8.39
CA LEU A 110 -11.05 4.50 9.08
C LEU A 110 -10.81 3.52 10.23
N VAL A 111 -10.06 2.45 9.98
CA VAL A 111 -9.68 1.49 11.01
C VAL A 111 -8.88 2.14 12.13
N SER A 112 -7.86 2.94 11.81
CA SER A 112 -7.04 3.60 12.82
C SER A 112 -7.85 4.58 13.67
N ASN A 113 -8.78 5.32 13.05
CA ASN A 113 -9.69 6.23 13.76
C ASN A 113 -10.62 5.49 14.71
N VAL A 114 -11.19 4.36 14.29
CA VAL A 114 -12.07 3.54 15.16
C VAL A 114 -11.29 3.06 16.38
N ILE A 115 -10.06 2.57 16.19
CA ILE A 115 -9.22 2.09 17.30
C ILE A 115 -8.86 3.22 18.27
N SER A 116 -8.43 4.38 17.75
CA SER A 116 -7.94 5.50 18.56
C SER A 116 -9.02 6.36 19.20
N TYR A 117 -10.13 6.58 18.50
CA TYR A 117 -11.14 7.57 18.89
C TYR A 117 -12.53 6.94 19.09
N GLY A 118 -12.74 5.71 18.61
CA GLY A 118 -14.06 5.11 18.54
C GLY A 118 -14.88 5.67 17.36
N THR A 119 -16.12 5.24 17.27
CA THR A 119 -17.08 5.72 16.26
C THR A 119 -18.52 5.45 16.71
N GLU A 120 -19.48 5.93 15.93
CA GLU A 120 -20.87 5.52 16.02
C GLU A 120 -21.25 4.78 14.73
N TYR A 121 -21.81 3.57 14.87
CA TYR A 121 -22.22 2.74 13.73
C TYR A 121 -23.55 2.06 14.05
N GLU A 122 -24.55 2.22 13.17
CA GLU A 122 -25.90 1.67 13.34
C GLU A 122 -26.53 1.90 14.73
N GLY A 123 -26.38 3.13 15.26
CA GLY A 123 -26.89 3.50 16.59
C GLY A 123 -26.12 2.89 17.77
N ASN A 124 -25.04 2.14 17.50
CA ASN A 124 -24.14 1.62 18.51
C ASN A 124 -22.94 2.55 18.69
N LYS A 125 -22.68 2.94 19.93
CA LYS A 125 -21.42 3.58 20.29
C LYS A 125 -20.31 2.52 20.39
N ILE A 126 -19.24 2.75 19.64
CA ILE A 126 -17.98 1.99 19.69
C ILE A 126 -16.96 2.91 20.35
N THR A 127 -16.49 2.53 21.52
CA THR A 127 -15.48 3.30 22.26
C THR A 127 -14.08 3.04 21.70
N ALA A 128 -13.17 3.99 21.91
CA ALA A 128 -11.75 3.77 21.64
C ALA A 128 -11.22 2.58 22.44
N PHE A 129 -10.32 1.80 21.84
CA PHE A 129 -9.86 0.52 22.39
C PHE A 129 -8.88 0.70 23.56
N LEU A 130 -8.56 1.96 23.89
CA LEU A 130 -7.68 2.34 25.00
C LEU A 130 -8.43 2.68 26.29
N ASN A 131 -9.76 2.78 26.27
CA ASN A 131 -10.51 3.34 27.40
C ASN A 131 -10.52 2.44 28.65
N ASP A 132 -10.55 1.12 28.48
CA ASP A 132 -10.72 0.16 29.58
C ASP A 132 -9.41 -0.55 29.99
N TYR A 133 -8.26 -0.13 29.43
CA TYR A 133 -6.93 -0.70 29.67
C TYR A 133 -6.80 -2.21 29.40
N LYS A 134 -7.80 -2.81 28.74
CA LYS A 134 -7.90 -4.21 28.35
C LYS A 134 -8.73 -4.33 27.09
N ILE A 135 -8.41 -5.33 26.26
CA ILE A 135 -9.20 -5.67 25.07
C ILE A 135 -10.39 -6.53 25.49
N ASN A 136 -11.60 -6.00 25.29
CA ASN A 136 -12.86 -6.73 25.52
C ASN A 136 -13.19 -7.69 24.35
N GLN A 137 -14.28 -8.45 24.46
CA GLN A 137 -14.66 -9.45 23.44
C GLN A 137 -14.98 -8.81 22.07
N SER A 138 -15.70 -7.69 22.04
CA SER A 138 -16.06 -6.97 20.81
C SER A 138 -14.82 -6.40 20.11
N GLU A 139 -13.91 -5.80 20.88
CA GLU A 139 -12.63 -5.29 20.38
C GLU A 139 -11.75 -6.42 19.86
N ARG A 140 -11.71 -7.55 20.55
CA ARG A 140 -10.99 -8.74 20.10
C ARG A 140 -11.53 -9.29 18.78
N ALA A 141 -12.86 -9.34 18.62
CA ALA A 141 -13.48 -9.77 17.37
C ALA A 141 -13.12 -8.82 16.22
N TYR A 142 -13.20 -7.51 16.45
CA TYR A 142 -12.79 -6.50 15.47
C TYR A 142 -11.31 -6.65 15.08
N LEU A 143 -10.39 -6.73 16.06
CA LEU A 143 -8.95 -6.86 15.81
C LEU A 143 -8.61 -8.18 15.11
N SER A 144 -9.32 -9.26 15.44
CA SER A 144 -9.13 -10.55 14.77
C SER A 144 -9.58 -10.50 13.32
N GLU A 145 -10.68 -9.82 13.00
CA GLU A 145 -11.12 -9.66 11.62
C GLU A 145 -10.18 -8.75 10.83
N LEU A 146 -9.73 -7.65 11.45
CA LEU A 146 -8.70 -6.79 10.87
C LEU A 146 -7.44 -7.58 10.53
N LYS A 147 -7.01 -8.48 11.43
CA LYS A 147 -5.84 -9.32 11.20
C LYS A 147 -6.00 -10.17 9.93
N LYS A 148 -7.15 -10.82 9.73
CA LYS A 148 -7.41 -11.62 8.52
C LYS A 148 -7.31 -10.79 7.25
N TYR A 149 -7.83 -9.56 7.26
CA TYR A 149 -7.69 -8.64 6.14
C TYR A 149 -6.23 -8.30 5.84
N LEU A 150 -5.45 -8.00 6.88
CA LEU A 150 -4.03 -7.72 6.70
C LEU A 150 -3.26 -8.95 6.23
N GLU A 151 -3.58 -10.15 6.72
CA GLU A 151 -3.00 -11.41 6.26
C GLU A 151 -3.34 -11.70 4.79
N ASP A 152 -4.57 -11.42 4.34
CA ASP A 152 -4.94 -11.51 2.92
C ASP A 152 -4.10 -10.54 2.06
N ILE A 153 -3.99 -9.28 2.47
CA ILE A 153 -3.15 -8.28 1.81
C ILE A 153 -1.69 -8.73 1.77
N HIS A 154 -1.15 -9.19 2.89
CA HIS A 154 0.22 -9.68 3.01
C HIS A 154 0.48 -10.86 2.08
N SER A 155 -0.43 -11.84 2.03
CA SER A 155 -0.30 -13.02 1.18
C SER A 155 -0.23 -12.66 -0.31
N LYS A 156 -0.99 -11.64 -0.73
CA LYS A 156 -0.96 -11.13 -2.11
C LYS A 156 0.30 -10.33 -2.44
N LEU A 157 0.92 -9.75 -1.41
CA LEU A 157 2.17 -9.00 -1.54
C LEU A 157 3.40 -9.91 -1.48
N TYR A 158 3.32 -11.05 -0.80
CA TYR A 158 4.46 -11.92 -0.48
C TYR A 158 5.01 -12.69 -1.69
N SER A 159 6.31 -12.96 -1.67
CA SER A 159 7.02 -13.86 -2.58
C SER A 159 7.79 -14.90 -1.80
N ASP A 160 7.49 -16.18 -2.05
CA ASP A 160 8.24 -17.31 -1.50
C ASP A 160 9.72 -17.30 -1.93
N GLU A 161 10.02 -16.74 -3.11
CA GLU A 161 11.37 -16.71 -3.68
C GLU A 161 12.30 -15.75 -2.92
N THR A 162 11.79 -14.59 -2.53
CA THR A 162 12.56 -13.54 -1.83
C THR A 162 12.37 -13.60 -0.31
N GLY A 163 11.32 -14.26 0.16
CA GLY A 163 10.88 -14.22 1.55
C GLY A 163 10.36 -12.85 1.98
N GLN A 164 10.06 -11.97 1.03
CA GLN A 164 9.64 -10.58 1.23
C GLN A 164 8.52 -10.22 0.24
N GLU A 165 8.30 -8.94 -0.04
CA GLU A 165 7.38 -8.54 -1.10
C GLU A 165 7.80 -9.10 -2.46
N ASN A 166 6.81 -9.35 -3.32
CA ASN A 166 7.01 -9.73 -4.70
C ASN A 166 7.31 -8.47 -5.53
N PRO A 167 8.56 -8.25 -5.98
CA PRO A 167 8.94 -7.02 -6.69
C PRO A 167 8.28 -6.93 -8.08
N ASN A 168 7.69 -8.03 -8.57
CA ASN A 168 7.07 -8.11 -9.88
C ASN A 168 5.56 -7.82 -9.85
N ILE A 169 4.99 -7.45 -8.70
CA ILE A 169 3.59 -7.03 -8.63
C ILE A 169 3.41 -5.83 -9.55
N SER A 170 2.44 -5.92 -10.46
CA SER A 170 2.15 -4.81 -11.34
C SER A 170 1.36 -3.74 -10.58
N LYS A 171 1.57 -2.48 -10.97
CA LYS A 171 0.78 -1.33 -10.47
C LYS A 171 -0.73 -1.54 -10.60
N TYR A 172 -1.16 -2.24 -11.65
CA TYR A 172 -2.56 -2.59 -11.89
C TYR A 172 -3.08 -3.57 -10.83
N VAL A 173 -2.36 -4.68 -10.62
CA VAL A 173 -2.70 -5.71 -9.63
C VAL A 173 -2.77 -5.09 -8.24
N PHE A 174 -1.78 -4.28 -7.88
CA PHE A 174 -1.79 -3.56 -6.61
C PHE A 174 -3.08 -2.73 -6.43
N ASN A 175 -3.43 -1.91 -7.42
CA ASN A 175 -4.58 -1.01 -7.35
C ASN A 175 -5.96 -1.68 -7.34
N HIS A 176 -6.09 -2.87 -7.93
CA HIS A 176 -7.40 -3.48 -8.19
C HIS A 176 -7.64 -4.76 -7.39
N GLU A 177 -6.58 -5.44 -6.95
CA GLU A 177 -6.66 -6.76 -6.33
C GLU A 177 -6.12 -6.79 -4.89
N ILE A 178 -5.22 -5.86 -4.54
CA ILE A 178 -4.56 -5.83 -3.23
C ILE A 178 -5.18 -4.78 -2.31
N ILE A 179 -5.42 -3.55 -2.80
CA ILE A 179 -5.92 -2.47 -1.92
C ILE A 179 -7.35 -2.81 -1.44
N PRO A 180 -7.58 -2.84 -0.11
CA PRO A 180 -8.92 -3.03 0.44
C PRO A 180 -9.85 -1.87 0.07
N SER A 181 -11.11 -2.15 -0.22
CA SER A 181 -12.13 -1.11 -0.38
C SER A 181 -12.57 -0.53 0.96
N ALA A 182 -12.98 0.73 0.99
CA ALA A 182 -13.53 1.35 2.20
C ALA A 182 -14.70 0.54 2.80
N ASN A 183 -15.49 -0.15 1.96
CA ASN A 183 -16.63 -0.94 2.43
C ASN A 183 -16.25 -2.10 3.36
N GLU A 184 -14.99 -2.52 3.36
CA GLU A 184 -14.52 -3.57 4.26
C GLU A 184 -14.42 -3.08 5.71
N ASP A 185 -14.39 -1.75 5.96
CA ASP A 185 -14.51 -1.22 7.33
C ASP A 185 -15.83 -1.65 7.98
N TYR A 186 -16.92 -1.69 7.20
CA TYR A 186 -18.23 -2.07 7.70
C TYR A 186 -18.24 -3.52 8.17
N ILE A 187 -17.44 -4.39 7.54
CA ILE A 187 -17.32 -5.80 7.95
C ILE A 187 -16.70 -5.87 9.34
N LEU A 188 -15.65 -5.07 9.61
CA LEU A 188 -15.03 -4.98 10.93
C LEU A 188 -16.00 -4.46 11.99
N LEU A 189 -16.72 -3.38 11.67
CA LEU A 189 -17.71 -2.78 12.57
C LEU A 189 -18.87 -3.74 12.87
N ASN A 190 -19.32 -4.50 11.88
CA ASN A 190 -20.32 -5.55 12.07
C ASN A 190 -19.82 -6.65 13.01
N GLN A 191 -18.56 -7.09 12.87
CA GLN A 191 -17.98 -8.07 13.80
C GLN A 191 -17.91 -7.55 15.23
N TYR A 192 -17.61 -6.26 15.42
CA TYR A 192 -17.60 -5.64 16.74
C TYR A 192 -19.00 -5.69 17.40
N ILE A 193 -20.03 -5.23 16.68
CA ILE A 193 -21.40 -5.15 17.24
C ILE A 193 -21.98 -6.52 17.51
N ASN A 194 -21.79 -7.49 16.61
CA ASN A 194 -22.33 -8.85 16.75
C ASN A 194 -21.66 -9.66 17.86
N SER A 195 -20.55 -9.17 18.41
CA SER A 195 -19.77 -9.81 19.47
C SER A 195 -19.99 -9.18 20.85
N LYS A 196 -20.90 -8.21 20.97
CA LYS A 196 -21.38 -7.69 22.27
C LYS A 196 -22.26 -8.71 22.99
#